data_AF-O81006-F1
#
_entry.id   AF-O81006-F1
#
_cell.length_a   1.000
_cell.length_b   1.000
_cell.length_c   1.000
_cell.angle_alpha   90.00
_cell.angle_beta   90.00
_cell.angle_gamma   90.00
#
_symmetry.space_group_name_H-M   'P 1'
#
loop_
_entity.id
_entity.type
_entity.pdbx_description
1 polymer ?
#
loop_
_entity_poly.entity_id
_entity_poly.type
_entity_poly.pdbx_seq_one_letter_code
_entity_poly.pdbx_strand_id
1 'polypeptide(L)'
;MATSLQTKYTLNPITNNIPRSHRPSFLRVTSTTNSQPNHEMKLVVEQRLVNPPLSNDPTLQSTWTHRLWVAAGCTTVFVSFSKSIIGAFGSHLWLEPSLAGFAGYILADLGSGVYHWATDNYGDESTPLVGIHIEDSQDHHKCPWTITKRQFANNLHFMARGTTLIVLPLDLAFDDHVVHGFVSMFAFCVLFCQLFHAWAHGTKSKLPPLVVGLQDIGLLVSRIHHMNHHRAPYNNNYCVVSGVWNKVLDESNVFKAMEMVLYIQLGVRPRSWTEPNYE
;
A
#
# COMPACT_ATOMS: atom_id res chain seq x y z
N MET A 1 13.69 -24.67 -10.04
CA MET A 1 14.18 -23.71 -11.05
C MET A 1 13.14 -22.63 -11.19
N ALA A 2 13.32 -21.50 -10.51
CA ALA A 2 12.43 -20.35 -10.64
C ALA A 2 12.69 -19.72 -12.01
N THR A 3 11.66 -19.67 -12.85
CA THR A 3 11.71 -18.98 -14.14
C THR A 3 11.70 -17.48 -13.90
N SER A 4 12.84 -16.84 -14.13
CA SER A 4 13.02 -15.38 -14.04
C SER A 4 12.06 -14.67 -14.99
N LEU A 5 11.22 -13.79 -14.45
CA LEU A 5 10.26 -12.92 -15.15
C LEU A 5 10.98 -11.72 -15.82
N GLN A 6 12.09 -11.95 -16.53
CA GLN A 6 13.03 -10.88 -16.89
C GLN A 6 12.93 -10.31 -18.31
N THR A 7 11.81 -10.39 -19.04
CA THR A 7 11.85 -9.96 -20.47
C THR A 7 10.64 -9.24 -21.07
N LYS A 8 9.73 -8.60 -20.32
CA LYS A 8 8.55 -8.00 -20.96
C LYS A 8 8.19 -6.54 -20.76
N TYR A 9 8.92 -5.74 -20.00
CA TYR A 9 8.49 -4.35 -19.78
C TYR A 9 9.62 -3.34 -19.94
N THR A 10 9.74 -2.79 -21.15
CA THR A 10 10.51 -1.57 -21.40
C THR A 10 9.72 -0.36 -20.88
N LEU A 11 10.29 0.33 -19.89
CA LEU A 11 9.78 1.59 -19.34
C LEU A 11 9.96 2.70 -20.38
N ASN A 12 8.86 3.25 -20.92
CA ASN A 12 8.91 4.50 -21.67
C ASN A 12 8.71 5.69 -20.71
N PRO A 13 9.63 6.68 -20.69
CA PRO A 13 9.47 7.88 -19.88
C PRO A 13 8.26 8.71 -20.32
N ILE A 14 7.44 9.13 -19.35
CA ILE A 14 6.31 10.02 -19.57
C ILE A 14 6.86 11.43 -19.89
N THR A 15 6.96 11.77 -21.17
CA THR A 15 7.27 13.15 -21.59
C THR A 15 6.01 13.99 -21.61
N ASN A 16 5.96 15.04 -20.78
CA ASN A 16 4.91 16.06 -20.76
C ASN A 16 5.00 16.95 -22.02
N ASN A 17 4.36 16.56 -23.12
CA ASN A 17 4.19 17.46 -24.28
C ASN A 17 2.88 18.24 -24.14
N ILE A 18 3.02 19.51 -23.73
CA ILE A 18 1.94 20.50 -23.68
C ILE A 18 1.54 20.87 -25.12
N PRO A 19 0.27 20.70 -25.54
CA PRO A 19 -0.14 20.97 -26.91
C PRO A 19 -0.25 22.48 -27.17
N ARG A 20 0.53 22.98 -28.13
CA ARG A 20 0.31 24.31 -28.72
C ARG A 20 -0.91 24.27 -29.64
N SER A 21 -1.79 25.23 -29.42
CA SER A 21 -2.99 25.57 -30.19
C SER A 21 -2.78 25.60 -31.71
N HIS A 22 -3.63 24.92 -32.48
CA HIS A 22 -3.95 25.35 -33.85
C HIS A 22 -5.41 25.05 -34.24
N ARG A 23 -6.10 26.18 -34.46
CA ARG A 23 -7.28 26.53 -35.27
C ARG A 23 -8.03 25.44 -36.08
N PRO A 24 -9.38 25.50 -36.14
CA PRO A 24 -10.22 24.48 -36.76
C PRO A 24 -10.29 24.63 -38.29
N SER A 25 -10.20 23.51 -39.01
CA SER A 25 -10.49 23.43 -40.44
C SER A 25 -11.73 22.59 -40.70
N PHE A 26 -12.49 23.04 -41.68
CA PHE A 26 -13.85 22.68 -42.01
C PHE A 26 -14.03 21.21 -42.44
N LEU A 27 -15.20 20.69 -42.03
CA LEU A 27 -15.87 19.49 -42.51
C LEU A 27 -15.78 19.35 -44.05
N ARG A 28 -15.23 18.22 -44.51
CA ARG A 28 -15.54 17.69 -45.84
C ARG A 28 -15.87 16.21 -45.70
N VAL A 29 -17.15 15.92 -45.85
CA VAL A 29 -17.71 14.56 -45.92
C VAL A 29 -17.54 14.05 -47.34
N THR A 30 -16.83 12.94 -47.52
CA THR A 30 -16.81 12.14 -48.76
C THR A 30 -16.40 10.74 -48.30
N SER A 31 -17.36 9.85 -48.03
CA SER A 31 -17.97 8.86 -48.94
C SER A 31 -16.98 7.88 -49.55
N THR A 32 -17.32 6.59 -49.38
CA THR A 32 -16.75 5.37 -49.98
C THR A 32 -15.35 5.02 -49.44
N THR A 33 -14.96 3.78 -49.11
CA THR A 33 -15.32 2.43 -49.57
C THR A 33 -14.92 1.43 -48.49
N ASN A 34 -15.63 0.30 -48.42
CA ASN A 34 -15.19 -0.95 -47.81
C ASN A 34 -13.69 -1.21 -48.02
N SER A 35 -12.94 -1.44 -46.94
CA SER A 35 -11.95 -2.53 -46.83
C SER A 35 -10.99 -2.26 -45.68
N GLN A 36 -10.60 -3.35 -45.03
CA GLN A 36 -9.57 -3.50 -44.01
C GLN A 36 -10.02 -3.21 -42.56
N PRO A 37 -9.94 -4.22 -41.66
CA PRO A 37 -10.07 -3.98 -40.24
C PRO A 37 -8.98 -2.99 -39.83
N ASN A 38 -9.38 -1.90 -39.17
CA ASN A 38 -8.51 -0.82 -38.73
C ASN A 38 -7.20 -1.37 -38.17
N HIS A 39 -6.07 -0.98 -38.77
CA HIS A 39 -4.74 -1.39 -38.34
C HIS A 39 -4.53 -1.16 -36.83
N GLU A 40 -5.14 -0.11 -36.27
CA GLU A 40 -5.20 0.14 -34.83
C GLU A 40 -5.82 -1.00 -34.03
N MET A 41 -6.94 -1.58 -34.48
CA MET A 41 -7.59 -2.66 -33.75
C MET A 41 -6.73 -3.92 -33.79
N LYS A 42 -6.08 -4.20 -34.92
CA LYS A 42 -5.14 -5.33 -35.02
C LYS A 42 -3.93 -5.14 -34.12
N LEU A 43 -3.38 -3.92 -34.07
CA LEU A 43 -2.24 -3.58 -33.23
C LEU A 43 -2.61 -3.60 -31.74
N VAL A 44 -3.80 -3.15 -31.36
CA VAL A 44 -4.32 -3.26 -29.99
C VAL A 44 -4.54 -4.73 -29.61
N VAL A 45 -5.09 -5.56 -30.51
CA VAL A 45 -5.28 -7.00 -30.26
C VAL A 45 -3.95 -7.74 -30.17
N GLU A 46 -3.00 -7.47 -31.08
CA GLU A 46 -1.65 -8.03 -31.03
C GLU A 46 -0.92 -7.58 -29.76
N GLN A 47 -1.01 -6.31 -29.38
CA GLN A 47 -0.44 -5.81 -28.14
C GLN A 47 -1.12 -6.42 -26.90
N ARG A 48 -2.42 -6.74 -26.96
CA ARG A 48 -3.15 -7.47 -25.91
C ARG A 48 -2.82 -8.96 -25.85
N LEU A 49 -2.39 -9.55 -26.96
CA LEU A 49 -1.88 -10.93 -27.02
C LEU A 49 -0.44 -11.00 -26.49
N VAL A 50 0.39 -10.01 -26.82
CA VAL A 50 1.78 -9.90 -26.33
C VAL A 50 1.79 -9.55 -24.84
N ASN A 51 0.89 -8.66 -24.41
CA ASN A 51 0.66 -8.24 -23.03
C ASN A 51 -0.80 -8.52 -22.65
N PRO A 52 -1.13 -9.74 -22.15
CA PRO A 52 -2.46 -10.04 -21.66
C PRO A 52 -2.89 -8.93 -20.67
N PRO A 53 -4.19 -8.59 -20.62
CA PRO A 53 -4.62 -7.57 -19.68
C PRO A 53 -4.20 -8.01 -18.29
N LEU A 54 -3.44 -7.17 -17.58
CA LEU A 54 -2.82 -7.50 -16.29
C LEU A 54 -3.83 -8.00 -15.24
N SER A 55 -5.12 -7.71 -15.45
CA SER A 55 -6.24 -8.31 -14.70
C SER A 55 -6.30 -9.84 -14.77
N ASN A 56 -5.58 -10.47 -15.69
CA ASN A 56 -5.50 -11.92 -15.86
C ASN A 56 -4.24 -12.52 -15.22
N ASP A 57 -3.36 -11.70 -14.65
CA ASP A 57 -2.20 -12.21 -13.92
C ASP A 57 -2.69 -12.92 -12.64
N PRO A 58 -2.47 -14.25 -12.50
CA PRO A 58 -2.91 -15.00 -11.34
C PRO A 58 -2.27 -14.51 -10.04
N THR A 59 -1.07 -13.93 -10.09
CA THR A 59 -0.36 -13.41 -8.91
C THR A 59 -1.08 -12.21 -8.29
N LEU A 60 -1.89 -11.50 -9.08
CA LEU A 60 -2.68 -10.35 -8.64
C LEU A 60 -4.10 -10.72 -8.16
N GLN A 61 -4.52 -11.98 -8.34
CA GLN A 61 -5.85 -12.44 -7.95
C GLN A 61 -5.94 -12.79 -6.46
N SER A 62 -7.11 -12.64 -5.88
CA SER A 62 -7.40 -13.09 -4.52
C SER A 62 -7.81 -14.55 -4.50
N THR A 63 -7.05 -15.35 -3.76
CA THR A 63 -7.43 -16.73 -3.43
C THR A 63 -8.52 -16.73 -2.35
N TRP A 64 -9.15 -17.90 -2.12
CA TRP A 64 -10.08 -18.06 -1.00
C TRP A 64 -9.38 -17.88 0.35
N THR A 65 -8.14 -18.34 0.48
CA THR A 65 -7.33 -18.12 1.69
C THR A 65 -7.12 -16.63 1.96
N HIS A 66 -6.83 -15.83 0.93
CA HIS A 66 -6.73 -14.37 1.08
C HIS A 66 -8.03 -13.78 1.62
N ARG A 67 -9.16 -14.19 1.05
CA ARG A 67 -10.49 -13.70 1.45
C ARG A 67 -10.85 -14.10 2.87
N LEU A 68 -10.52 -15.32 3.29
CA LEU A 68 -10.76 -15.81 4.64
C LEU A 68 -9.95 -15.03 5.68
N TRP A 69 -8.67 -14.75 5.42
CA TRP A 69 -7.87 -13.93 6.33
C TRP A 69 -8.39 -12.51 6.46
N VAL A 70 -8.82 -11.89 5.35
CA VAL A 70 -9.43 -10.55 5.40
C VAL A 70 -10.76 -10.57 6.14
N ALA A 71 -11.62 -11.57 5.91
CA ALA A 71 -12.87 -11.71 6.65
C ALA A 71 -12.63 -11.90 8.16
N ALA A 72 -11.67 -12.76 8.54
CA ALA A 72 -11.31 -12.97 9.93
C ALA A 72 -10.76 -11.69 10.57
N GLY A 73 -9.82 -11.01 9.90
CA GLY A 73 -9.23 -9.76 10.39
C GLY A 73 -10.29 -8.68 10.60
N CYS A 74 -11.14 -8.44 9.59
CA CYS A 74 -12.24 -7.49 9.69
C CYS A 74 -13.23 -7.86 10.81
N THR A 75 -13.49 -9.15 11.02
CA THR A 75 -14.39 -9.62 12.09
C THR A 75 -13.81 -9.30 13.47
N THR A 76 -12.52 -9.57 13.70
CA THR A 76 -11.85 -9.23 14.97
C THR A 76 -11.87 -7.73 15.22
N VAL A 77 -11.50 -6.91 14.23
CA VAL A 77 -11.57 -5.44 14.34
C VAL A 77 -12.99 -4.98 14.67
N PHE A 78 -14.01 -5.56 14.03
CA PHE A 78 -15.41 -5.21 14.26
C PHE A 78 -15.91 -5.61 15.65
N VAL A 79 -15.51 -6.78 16.16
CA VAL A 79 -15.83 -7.22 17.54
C VAL A 79 -15.21 -6.25 18.54
N SER A 80 -13.91 -5.96 18.39
CA SER A 80 -13.19 -4.99 19.21
C SER A 80 -13.89 -3.63 19.20
N PHE A 81 -14.23 -3.11 18.00
CA PHE A 81 -14.95 -1.86 17.86
C PHE A 81 -16.32 -1.90 18.57
N SER A 82 -17.07 -2.99 18.39
CA SER A 82 -18.39 -3.16 19.01
C SER A 82 -18.31 -3.17 20.54
N LYS A 83 -17.31 -3.84 21.13
CA LYS A 83 -17.06 -3.81 22.58
C LYS A 83 -16.77 -2.40 23.08
N SER A 84 -15.95 -1.64 22.35
CA SER A 84 -15.68 -0.23 22.68
C SER A 84 -16.96 0.60 22.69
N ILE A 85 -17.79 0.49 21.64
CA ILE A 85 -19.04 1.24 21.53
C ILE A 85 -20.05 0.84 22.60
N ILE A 86 -20.27 -0.46 22.81
CA ILE A 86 -21.24 -0.96 23.81
C ILE A 86 -20.83 -0.53 25.21
N GLY A 87 -19.54 -0.67 25.57
CA GLY A 87 -19.07 -0.27 26.87
C GLY A 87 -19.10 1.24 27.09
N ALA A 88 -18.77 2.05 26.07
CA ALA A 88 -18.90 3.51 26.12
C ALA A 88 -20.36 3.96 26.30
N PHE A 89 -21.31 3.33 25.60
CA PHE A 89 -22.74 3.56 25.81
C PHE A 89 -23.18 3.21 27.22
N GLY A 90 -22.76 2.04 27.73
CA GLY A 90 -23.17 1.54 29.05
C GLY A 90 -22.56 2.32 30.21
N SER A 91 -21.34 2.85 30.05
CA SER A 91 -20.65 3.67 31.06
C SER A 91 -20.95 5.17 30.94
N HIS A 92 -21.54 5.60 29.82
CA HIS A 92 -21.63 7.01 29.40
C HIS A 92 -20.26 7.70 29.24
N LEU A 93 -19.17 6.95 29.11
CA LEU A 93 -17.81 7.44 28.92
C LEU A 93 -17.38 7.33 27.46
N TRP A 94 -17.39 8.46 26.77
CA TRP A 94 -17.05 8.54 25.34
C TRP A 94 -15.64 9.07 25.09
N LEU A 95 -15.12 9.89 26.01
CA LEU A 95 -13.90 10.64 25.78
C LEU A 95 -12.69 9.70 25.80
N GLU A 96 -12.61 8.86 26.82
CA GLU A 96 -11.52 7.91 27.06
C GLU A 96 -11.33 6.93 25.88
N PRO A 97 -12.35 6.18 25.42
CA PRO A 97 -12.20 5.30 24.26
C PRO A 97 -11.90 6.08 22.97
N SER A 98 -12.40 7.31 22.82
CA SER A 98 -12.11 8.15 21.66
C SER A 98 -10.64 8.60 21.63
N LEU A 99 -10.10 9.04 22.78
CA LEU A 99 -8.70 9.40 22.93
C LEU A 99 -7.79 8.18 22.73
N ALA A 100 -8.19 7.02 23.26
CA ALA A 100 -7.50 5.76 23.05
C ALA A 100 -7.49 5.35 21.57
N GLY A 101 -8.61 5.49 20.87
CA GLY A 101 -8.69 5.28 19.42
C GLY A 101 -7.79 6.24 18.65
N PHE A 102 -7.78 7.53 19.00
CA PHE A 102 -6.87 8.50 18.40
C PHE A 102 -5.39 8.13 18.62
N ALA A 103 -5.03 7.70 19.84
CA ALA A 103 -3.68 7.18 20.12
C ALA A 103 -3.37 5.95 19.26
N GLY A 104 -4.33 5.04 19.08
CA GLY A 104 -4.21 3.87 18.20
C GLY A 104 -3.95 4.24 16.74
N TYR A 105 -4.66 5.24 16.21
CA TYR A 105 -4.43 5.78 14.87
C TYR A 105 -3.02 6.36 14.71
N ILE A 106 -2.59 7.21 15.65
CA ILE A 106 -1.26 7.84 15.63
C ILE A 106 -0.15 6.77 15.74
N LEU A 107 -0.30 5.78 16.61
CA LEU A 107 0.70 4.73 16.80
C LEU A 107 0.71 3.70 15.66
N ALA A 108 -0.43 3.46 14.99
CA ALA A 108 -0.46 2.60 13.81
C ALA A 108 0.34 3.19 12.64
N ASP A 109 0.32 4.52 12.46
CA ASP A 109 1.15 5.17 11.45
C ASP A 109 2.65 5.00 11.73
N LEU A 110 3.08 5.21 12.99
CA LEU A 110 4.46 4.94 13.42
C LEU A 110 4.84 3.48 13.18
N GLY A 111 3.99 2.54 13.61
CA GLY A 111 4.20 1.11 13.42
C GLY A 111 4.32 0.72 11.94
N SER A 112 3.51 1.33 11.07
CA SER A 112 3.59 1.12 9.62
C SER A 112 4.95 1.56 9.06
N GLY A 113 5.50 2.69 9.53
CA GLY A 113 6.80 3.18 9.10
C GLY A 113 7.95 2.31 9.57
N VAL A 114 7.93 1.87 10.83
CA VAL A 114 8.96 0.96 11.36
C VAL A 114 8.95 -0.37 10.60
N TYR A 115 7.77 -0.93 10.36
CA TYR A 115 7.66 -2.18 9.61
C TYR A 115 8.12 -2.03 8.16
N HIS A 116 7.69 -0.98 7.47
CA HIS A 116 8.06 -0.71 6.08
C HIS A 116 9.57 -0.45 5.93
N TRP A 117 10.17 0.36 6.82
CA TRP A 117 11.62 0.52 6.88
C TRP A 117 12.34 -0.82 7.05
N ALA A 118 11.85 -1.69 7.95
CA ALA A 118 12.47 -2.98 8.19
C ALA A 118 12.38 -3.92 6.97
N THR A 119 11.20 -4.03 6.34
CA THR A 119 11.00 -4.88 5.14
C THR A 119 11.70 -4.34 3.91
N ASP A 120 11.97 -3.04 3.83
CA ASP A 120 12.72 -2.44 2.73
C ASP A 120 14.23 -2.59 2.89
N ASN A 121 14.74 -2.80 4.10
CA ASN A 121 16.18 -2.78 4.36
C ASN A 121 16.80 -4.10 4.80
N TYR A 122 16.03 -4.99 5.42
CA TYR A 122 16.57 -6.21 6.04
C TYR A 122 15.82 -7.46 5.59
N GLY A 123 16.46 -8.61 5.84
CA GLY A 123 15.96 -9.92 5.45
C GLY A 123 15.88 -10.13 3.94
N ASP A 124 15.30 -11.27 3.58
CA ASP A 124 15.09 -11.80 2.24
C ASP A 124 13.91 -12.80 2.25
N GLU A 125 13.64 -13.43 1.11
CA GLU A 125 12.59 -14.44 0.91
C GLU A 125 12.63 -15.60 1.93
N SER A 126 13.81 -15.90 2.49
CA SER A 126 14.02 -16.99 3.44
C SER A 126 13.75 -16.60 4.90
N THR A 127 13.48 -15.31 5.17
CA THR A 127 13.23 -14.81 6.52
C THR A 127 11.96 -15.44 7.12
N PRO A 128 12.03 -16.04 8.33
CA PRO A 128 10.87 -16.71 8.92
C PRO A 128 9.65 -15.80 9.06
N LEU A 129 8.47 -16.36 8.78
CA LEU A 129 7.14 -15.73 8.88
C LEU A 129 6.85 -14.58 7.91
N VAL A 130 7.86 -13.79 7.54
CA VAL A 130 7.70 -12.53 6.79
C VAL A 130 8.46 -12.48 5.46
N GLY A 131 9.26 -13.49 5.11
CA GLY A 131 10.16 -13.46 3.96
C GLY A 131 9.49 -13.16 2.62
N ILE A 132 8.34 -13.78 2.33
CA ILE A 132 7.55 -13.49 1.12
C ILE A 132 7.10 -12.02 1.09
N HIS A 133 6.76 -11.44 2.24
CA HIS A 133 6.36 -10.03 2.31
C HIS A 133 7.57 -9.08 2.16
N ILE A 134 8.77 -9.51 2.57
CA ILE A 134 10.01 -8.78 2.32
C ILE A 134 10.31 -8.75 0.82
N GLU A 135 10.24 -9.90 0.16
CA GLU A 135 10.40 -10.01 -1.30
C GLU A 135 9.39 -9.11 -2.04
N ASP A 136 8.10 -9.20 -1.69
CA ASP A 136 7.05 -8.34 -2.25
C ASP A 136 7.33 -6.83 -2.02
N SER A 137 7.83 -6.45 -0.84
CA SER A 137 8.20 -5.06 -0.52
C SER A 137 9.31 -4.55 -1.45
N GLN A 138 10.34 -5.37 -1.67
CA GLN A 138 11.48 -5.03 -2.52
C GLN A 138 11.09 -4.92 -4.00
N ASP A 139 10.29 -5.86 -4.50
CA ASP A 139 9.84 -5.85 -5.89
C ASP A 139 8.82 -4.73 -6.18
N HIS A 140 8.11 -4.26 -5.15
CA HIS A 140 7.18 -3.14 -5.28
C HIS A 140 7.89 -1.83 -5.69
N HIS A 141 9.13 -1.57 -5.28
CA HIS A 141 9.88 -0.39 -5.77
C HIS A 141 10.19 -0.46 -7.27
N LYS A 142 10.30 -1.67 -7.84
CA LYS A 142 10.51 -1.88 -9.29
C LYS A 142 9.21 -1.72 -10.06
N CYS A 143 8.12 -2.27 -9.51
CA CYS A 143 6.81 -2.34 -10.16
C CYS A 143 5.69 -1.75 -9.30
N PRO A 144 5.74 -0.45 -8.93
CA PRO A 144 4.87 0.14 -7.91
C PRO A 144 3.40 0.20 -8.33
N TRP A 145 3.10 0.14 -9.63
CA TRP A 145 1.72 0.14 -10.11
C TRP A 145 0.98 -1.17 -9.78
N THR A 146 1.68 -2.28 -9.52
CA THR A 146 1.08 -3.60 -9.31
C THR A 146 0.17 -3.62 -8.08
N ILE A 147 0.52 -2.89 -7.02
CA ILE A 147 -0.31 -2.75 -5.81
C ILE A 147 -1.71 -2.17 -6.14
N THR A 148 -1.82 -1.32 -7.17
CA THR A 148 -3.10 -0.73 -7.61
C THR A 148 -3.94 -1.67 -8.47
N LYS A 149 -3.35 -2.80 -8.90
CA LYS A 149 -3.96 -3.80 -9.79
C LYS A 149 -4.24 -5.12 -9.09
N ARG A 150 -3.54 -5.37 -7.98
CA ARG A 150 -3.79 -6.50 -7.08
C ARG A 150 -5.19 -6.39 -6.47
N GLN A 151 -5.91 -7.50 -6.45
CA GLN A 151 -7.24 -7.56 -5.87
C GLN A 151 -7.21 -7.28 -4.37
N PHE A 152 -8.30 -6.71 -3.86
CA PHE A 152 -8.44 -6.25 -2.48
C PHE A 152 -7.94 -7.25 -1.43
N ALA A 153 -8.42 -8.50 -1.46
CA ALA A 153 -8.02 -9.46 -0.43
C ALA A 153 -6.56 -9.89 -0.59
N ASN A 154 -6.05 -9.99 -1.81
CA ASN A 154 -4.63 -10.26 -2.07
C ASN A 154 -3.73 -9.13 -1.52
N ASN A 155 -4.12 -7.86 -1.65
CA ASN A 155 -3.38 -6.75 -1.01
C ASN A 155 -3.36 -6.80 0.53
N LEU A 156 -4.44 -7.27 1.17
CA LEU A 156 -4.63 -7.11 2.61
C LEU A 156 -4.33 -8.37 3.43
N HIS A 157 -4.35 -9.56 2.83
CA HIS A 157 -4.42 -10.82 3.58
C HIS A 157 -3.28 -11.02 4.58
N PHE A 158 -2.06 -10.55 4.26
CA PHE A 158 -0.92 -10.68 5.15
C PHE A 158 -1.13 -9.87 6.45
N MET A 159 -1.49 -8.59 6.31
CA MET A 159 -1.82 -7.73 7.45
C MET A 159 -3.06 -8.21 8.18
N ALA A 160 -4.07 -8.72 7.46
CA ALA A 160 -5.28 -9.26 8.06
C ALA A 160 -5.02 -10.54 8.87
N ARG A 161 -4.11 -11.42 8.42
CA ARG A 161 -3.67 -12.59 9.18
C ARG A 161 -2.99 -12.17 10.48
N GLY A 162 -2.02 -11.25 10.41
CA GLY A 162 -1.35 -10.70 11.60
C GLY A 162 -2.35 -10.06 12.57
N THR A 163 -3.26 -9.23 12.04
CA THR A 163 -4.34 -8.60 12.79
C THR A 163 -5.21 -9.64 13.49
N THR A 164 -5.66 -10.68 12.79
CA THR A 164 -6.48 -11.75 13.37
C THR A 164 -5.78 -12.42 14.56
N LEU A 165 -4.51 -12.80 14.38
CA LEU A 165 -3.76 -13.56 15.38
C LEU A 165 -3.45 -12.74 16.65
N ILE A 166 -3.37 -11.41 16.52
CA ILE A 166 -3.10 -10.50 17.65
C ILE A 166 -4.41 -10.05 18.31
N VAL A 167 -5.41 -9.65 17.54
CA VAL A 167 -6.64 -9.03 18.05
C VAL A 167 -7.59 -10.07 18.63
N LEU A 168 -7.69 -11.27 18.04
CA LEU A 168 -8.60 -12.30 18.55
C LEU A 168 -8.35 -12.66 20.02
N PRO A 169 -7.11 -12.94 20.48
CA PRO A 169 -6.86 -13.15 21.91
C PRO A 169 -7.21 -11.94 22.79
N LEU A 170 -7.00 -10.71 22.30
CA LEU A 170 -7.37 -9.50 23.05
C LEU A 170 -8.89 -9.38 23.19
N ASP A 171 -9.64 -9.65 22.13
CA ASP A 171 -11.11 -9.68 22.14
C ASP A 171 -11.66 -10.80 23.03
N LEU A 172 -10.91 -11.87 23.29
CA LEU A 172 -11.34 -12.93 24.21
C LEU A 172 -10.94 -12.65 25.66
N ALA A 173 -9.84 -11.94 25.89
CA ALA A 173 -9.27 -11.74 27.22
C ALA A 173 -9.74 -10.46 27.93
N PHE A 174 -10.13 -9.42 27.18
CA PHE A 174 -10.48 -8.11 27.72
C PHE A 174 -11.91 -7.70 27.33
N ASP A 175 -12.59 -6.98 28.23
CA ASP A 175 -13.90 -6.34 28.00
C ASP A 175 -13.85 -4.83 28.29
N ASP A 176 -12.65 -4.26 28.42
CA ASP A 176 -12.47 -2.83 28.67
C ASP A 176 -12.68 -2.02 27.39
N HIS A 177 -13.64 -1.09 27.41
CA HIS A 177 -14.03 -0.31 26.25
C HIS A 177 -12.98 0.72 25.80
N VAL A 178 -12.10 1.17 26.71
CA VAL A 178 -10.99 2.07 26.39
C VAL A 178 -9.88 1.29 25.69
N VAL A 179 -9.53 0.11 26.20
CA VAL A 179 -8.59 -0.81 25.54
C VAL A 179 -9.10 -1.16 24.14
N HIS A 180 -10.37 -1.50 24.01
CA HIS A 180 -10.97 -1.81 22.71
C HIS A 180 -11.07 -0.60 21.77
N GLY A 181 -11.17 0.63 22.31
CA GLY A 181 -11.07 1.85 21.52
C GLY A 181 -9.70 1.97 20.84
N PHE A 182 -8.62 1.74 21.60
CA PHE A 182 -7.26 1.68 21.07
C PHE A 182 -7.09 0.52 20.07
N VAL A 183 -7.41 -0.71 20.50
CA VAL A 183 -7.16 -1.93 19.71
C VAL A 183 -7.89 -1.88 18.38
N SER A 184 -9.18 -1.50 18.37
CA SER A 184 -9.97 -1.45 17.14
C SER A 184 -9.40 -0.45 16.12
N MET A 185 -9.06 0.77 16.55
CA MET A 185 -8.51 1.78 15.63
C MET A 185 -7.10 1.41 15.16
N PHE A 186 -6.23 0.96 16.06
CA PHE A 186 -4.88 0.53 15.70
C PHE A 186 -4.93 -0.62 14.69
N ALA A 187 -5.72 -1.66 15.00
CA ALA A 187 -5.88 -2.83 14.15
C ALA A 187 -6.54 -2.52 12.80
N PHE A 188 -7.53 -1.62 12.79
CA PHE A 188 -8.11 -1.12 11.54
C PHE A 188 -7.03 -0.49 10.65
N CYS A 189 -6.23 0.42 11.22
CA CYS A 189 -5.18 1.09 10.45
C CYS A 189 -4.12 0.12 9.93
N VAL A 190 -3.67 -0.83 10.76
CA VAL A 190 -2.69 -1.86 10.34
C VAL A 190 -3.26 -2.78 9.26
N LEU A 191 -4.49 -3.26 9.40
CA LEU A 191 -5.11 -4.13 8.39
C LEU A 191 -5.22 -3.42 7.04
N PHE A 192 -5.67 -2.16 7.05
CA PHE A 192 -5.95 -1.39 5.85
C PHE A 192 -4.76 -0.56 5.34
N CYS A 193 -3.58 -0.58 5.98
CA CYS A 193 -2.43 0.21 5.55
C CYS A 193 -2.01 -0.09 4.11
N GLN A 194 -2.12 -1.34 3.66
CA GLN A 194 -1.85 -1.73 2.28
C GLN A 194 -2.87 -1.14 1.29
N LEU A 195 -4.12 -0.90 1.71
CA LEU A 195 -5.09 -0.18 0.89
C LEU A 195 -4.74 1.31 0.79
N PHE A 196 -4.34 1.93 1.90
CA PHE A 196 -3.95 3.33 1.95
C PHE A 196 -2.70 3.58 1.09
N HIS A 197 -1.72 2.68 1.18
CA HIS A 197 -0.54 2.61 0.33
C HIS A 197 -0.93 2.46 -1.14
N ALA A 198 -1.84 1.54 -1.48
CA ALA A 198 -2.33 1.39 -2.86
C ALA A 198 -3.00 2.67 -3.38
N TRP A 199 -3.76 3.38 -2.55
CA TRP A 199 -4.32 4.68 -2.91
C TRP A 199 -3.26 5.78 -3.05
N ALA A 200 -2.14 5.70 -2.34
CA ALA A 200 -1.01 6.61 -2.51
C ALA A 200 -0.32 6.46 -3.87
N HIS A 201 -0.42 5.29 -4.50
CA HIS A 201 0.00 5.05 -5.89
C HIS A 201 -1.07 5.40 -6.94
N GLY A 202 -2.30 5.70 -6.52
CA GLY A 202 -3.40 6.04 -7.41
C GLY A 202 -3.28 7.45 -7.99
N THR A 203 -3.90 7.67 -9.14
CA THR A 203 -4.11 9.03 -9.69
C THR A 203 -5.40 9.62 -9.14
N LYS A 204 -5.46 10.95 -8.91
CA LYS A 204 -6.66 11.62 -8.37
C LYS A 204 -7.94 11.26 -9.15
N SER A 205 -7.85 11.17 -10.47
CA SER A 205 -8.99 10.87 -11.35
C SER A 205 -9.51 9.43 -11.27
N LYS A 206 -8.74 8.50 -10.71
CA LYS A 206 -9.12 7.08 -10.57
C LYS A 206 -9.53 6.71 -9.15
N LEU A 207 -9.32 7.61 -8.19
CA LEU A 207 -9.65 7.37 -6.78
C LEU A 207 -11.04 7.93 -6.45
N PRO A 208 -11.75 7.33 -5.49
CA PRO A 208 -12.97 7.92 -4.96
C PRO A 208 -12.72 9.34 -4.44
N PRO A 209 -13.60 10.32 -4.68
CA PRO A 209 -13.42 11.70 -4.21
C PRO A 209 -13.19 11.79 -2.69
N LEU A 210 -13.84 10.93 -1.91
CA LEU A 210 -13.65 10.84 -0.46
C LEU A 210 -12.20 10.49 -0.10
N VAL A 211 -11.60 9.50 -0.76
CA VAL A 211 -10.21 9.09 -0.54
C VAL A 211 -9.26 10.25 -0.87
N VAL A 212 -9.50 10.93 -1.99
CA VAL A 212 -8.72 12.11 -2.38
C VAL A 212 -8.81 13.20 -1.31
N GLY A 213 -10.02 13.48 -0.80
CA GLY A 213 -10.24 14.44 0.28
C GLY A 213 -9.49 14.06 1.56
N LEU A 214 -9.56 12.80 1.99
CA LEU A 214 -8.85 12.30 3.18
C LEU A 214 -7.32 12.39 3.05
N GLN A 215 -6.78 12.12 1.86
CA GLN A 215 -5.35 12.31 1.58
C GLN A 215 -4.95 13.79 1.56
N ASP A 216 -5.81 14.65 1.00
CA ASP A 216 -5.53 16.08 0.87
C ASP A 216 -5.59 16.80 2.25
N ILE A 217 -6.40 16.32 3.21
CA ILE A 217 -6.43 16.84 4.61
C ILE A 217 -5.45 16.12 5.56
N GLY A 218 -4.69 15.14 5.07
CA GLY A 218 -3.67 14.43 5.85
C GLY A 218 -4.19 13.34 6.80
N LEU A 219 -5.44 12.89 6.65
CA LEU A 219 -5.95 11.73 7.41
C LEU A 219 -5.49 10.40 6.82
N LEU A 220 -5.18 10.37 5.52
CA LEU A 220 -4.54 9.26 4.83
C LEU A 220 -3.24 9.71 4.18
N VAL A 221 -2.30 8.78 4.02
CA VAL A 221 -1.00 9.06 3.39
C VAL A 221 -1.19 9.69 2.00
N SER A 222 -0.50 10.81 1.79
CA SER A 222 -0.61 11.56 0.54
C SER A 222 0.18 10.88 -0.57
N ARG A 223 -0.34 10.97 -1.81
CA ARG A 223 0.36 10.49 -3.01
C ARG A 223 1.74 11.16 -3.19
N ILE A 224 1.84 12.45 -2.87
CA ILE A 224 3.08 13.22 -3.06
C ILE A 224 4.13 12.80 -2.03
N HIS A 225 3.75 12.65 -0.76
CA HIS A 225 4.66 12.23 0.29
C HIS A 225 5.16 10.81 0.03
N HIS A 226 4.26 9.90 -0.33
CA HIS A 226 4.67 8.54 -0.64
C HIS A 226 5.50 8.45 -1.93
N MET A 227 5.26 9.30 -2.94
CA MET A 227 6.14 9.38 -4.11
C MET A 227 7.58 9.79 -3.74
N ASN A 228 7.80 10.58 -2.67
CA ASN A 228 9.15 10.89 -2.20
C ASN A 228 9.88 9.66 -1.67
N HIS A 229 9.15 8.72 -1.04
CA HIS A 229 9.71 7.43 -0.63
C HIS A 229 10.21 6.63 -1.84
N HIS A 230 9.49 6.64 -2.97
CA HIS A 230 9.89 5.98 -4.23
C HIS A 230 11.04 6.69 -4.98
N ARG A 231 11.71 7.67 -4.36
CA ARG A 231 12.96 8.21 -4.87
C ARG A 231 14.12 7.47 -4.23
N ALA A 232 15.04 6.98 -5.05
CA ALA A 232 16.27 6.37 -4.57
C ALA A 232 16.97 7.31 -3.56
N PRO A 233 17.54 6.75 -2.47
CA PRO A 233 17.73 5.33 -2.21
C PRO A 233 16.62 4.69 -1.33
N TYR A 234 15.38 5.16 -1.45
CA TYR A 234 14.20 4.62 -0.75
C TYR A 234 14.31 4.67 0.78
N ASN A 235 14.86 5.77 1.31
CA ASN A 235 15.30 5.89 2.70
C ASN A 235 14.52 6.93 3.55
N ASN A 236 13.29 7.25 3.14
CA ASN A 236 12.45 8.26 3.79
C ASN A 236 10.95 7.93 3.59
N ASN A 237 10.08 8.67 4.29
CA ASN A 237 8.62 8.62 4.10
C ASN A 237 7.98 7.21 4.20
N TYR A 238 8.46 6.39 5.14
CA TYR A 238 8.02 5.00 5.29
C TYR A 238 6.59 4.81 5.83
N CYS A 239 6.03 5.77 6.59
CA CYS A 239 4.70 5.64 7.17
C CYS A 239 3.59 5.75 6.10
N VAL A 240 2.67 4.78 6.10
CA VAL A 240 1.66 4.58 5.04
C VAL A 240 0.21 4.64 5.53
N VAL A 241 -0.04 4.98 6.80
CA VAL A 241 -1.41 5.19 7.28
C VAL A 241 -1.84 6.62 6.96
N SER A 242 -1.28 7.59 7.67
CA SER A 242 -1.47 9.03 7.46
C SER A 242 -0.19 9.71 6.98
N GLY A 243 0.96 9.15 7.33
CA GLY A 243 2.26 9.76 7.13
C GLY A 243 2.58 10.88 8.12
N VAL A 244 1.81 11.03 9.21
CA VAL A 244 2.01 12.08 10.22
C VAL A 244 3.39 11.99 10.88
N TRP A 245 3.93 10.78 11.01
CA TRP A 245 5.26 10.57 11.60
C TRP A 245 6.42 10.82 10.64
N ASN A 246 6.19 10.81 9.32
CA ASN A 246 7.27 10.83 8.33
C ASN A 246 8.22 12.01 8.53
N LYS A 247 7.69 13.23 8.67
CA LYS A 247 8.52 14.43 8.87
C LYS A 247 9.43 14.31 10.09
N VAL A 248 8.87 13.87 11.22
CA VAL A 248 9.63 13.74 12.47
C VAL A 248 10.70 12.66 12.35
N LEU A 249 10.37 11.50 11.81
CA LEU A 249 11.30 10.37 11.65
C LEU A 249 12.43 10.69 10.66
N ASP A 250 12.09 11.35 9.55
CA ASP A 250 13.05 11.74 8.50
C ASP A 250 14.01 12.84 9.01
N GLU A 251 13.48 13.88 9.68
CA GLU A 251 14.30 14.98 10.21
C GLU A 251 15.17 14.56 11.40
N SER A 252 14.67 13.66 12.26
CA SER A 252 15.43 13.15 13.40
C SER A 252 16.46 12.09 13.01
N ASN A 253 16.44 11.61 11.76
CA ASN A 253 17.31 10.54 11.26
C ASN A 253 17.26 9.26 12.13
N VAL A 254 16.11 8.96 12.76
CA VAL A 254 16.02 7.83 13.70
C VAL A 254 16.31 6.49 13.01
N PHE A 255 15.81 6.30 11.79
CA PHE A 255 16.10 5.09 11.03
C PHE A 255 17.57 4.97 10.66
N LYS A 256 18.23 6.05 10.25
CA LYS A 256 19.69 6.03 10.01
C LYS A 256 20.48 5.71 11.27
N ALA A 257 20.05 6.22 12.44
CA ALA A 257 20.68 5.87 13.71
C ALA A 257 20.51 4.38 14.03
N MET A 258 19.31 3.82 13.82
CA MET A 258 19.04 2.40 13.99
C MET A 258 19.87 1.54 13.01
N GLU A 259 19.98 1.95 11.75
CA GLU A 259 20.83 1.30 10.74
C GLU A 259 22.29 1.23 11.19
N MET A 260 22.83 2.34 11.72
CA MET A 260 24.21 2.37 12.25
C MET A 260 24.37 1.45 13.46
N VAL A 261 23.40 1.39 14.37
CA VAL A 261 23.43 0.47 15.52
C VAL A 261 23.43 -0.98 15.03
N LEU A 262 22.54 -1.34 14.10
CA LEU A 262 22.48 -2.70 13.53
C LEU A 262 23.76 -3.06 12.78
N TYR A 263 24.35 -2.12 12.05
CA TYR A 263 25.61 -2.35 11.36
C TYR A 263 26.78 -2.56 12.34
N ILE A 264 26.91 -1.73 13.37
CA ILE A 264 28.01 -1.83 14.35
C ILE A 264 27.87 -3.10 15.20
N GLN A 265 26.65 -3.44 15.64
CA GLN A 265 26.42 -4.55 16.56
C GLN A 265 26.30 -5.91 15.87
N LEU A 266 25.68 -5.96 14.69
CA LEU A 266 25.36 -7.21 13.99
C LEU A 266 26.06 -7.36 12.64
N GLY A 267 26.76 -6.32 12.16
CA GLY A 267 27.41 -6.32 10.84
C GLY A 267 26.43 -6.24 9.67
N VAL A 268 25.13 -6.08 9.92
CA VAL A 268 24.09 -6.10 8.89
C VAL A 268 23.91 -4.70 8.30
N ARG A 269 24.07 -4.58 6.98
CA ARG A 269 23.86 -3.32 6.26
C ARG A 269 22.42 -3.22 5.75
N PRO A 270 21.78 -2.05 5.86
CA PRO A 270 20.51 -1.82 5.18
C PRO A 270 20.71 -1.74 3.66
N ARG A 271 19.69 -2.12 2.90
CA ARG A 271 19.69 -2.00 1.44
C ARG A 271 19.76 -0.54 0.98
N SER A 272 19.18 0.39 1.72
CA SER A 272 19.19 1.83 1.42
C SER A 272 20.58 2.48 1.33
N TRP A 273 21.63 1.79 1.76
CA TRP A 273 23.02 2.26 1.60
C TRP A 273 23.62 1.91 0.24
N THR A 274 22.96 1.05 -0.54
CA THR A 274 23.41 0.66 -1.88
C THR A 274 22.58 1.39 -2.92
N GLU A 275 23.20 1.84 -4.02
CA GLU A 275 22.42 2.35 -5.14
C GLU A 275 21.56 1.23 -5.75
N PRO A 276 20.32 1.51 -6.17
CA PRO A 276 19.47 0.50 -6.80
C PRO A 276 20.10 0.00 -8.11
N ASN A 277 20.23 -1.31 -8.26
CA ASN A 277 20.57 -1.90 -9.55
C ASN A 277 19.33 -1.82 -10.46
N TYR A 278 19.35 -0.89 -11.42
CA TYR A 278 18.41 -0.86 -12.53
C TYR A 278 18.94 -1.79 -13.65
N GLU A 279 18.85 -3.11 -13.44
CA GLU A 279 19.10 -4.10 -14.50
C GLU A 279 17.83 -4.39 -15.31
#